data_AF-A0A815G1Z0-F1
#
_entry.id   AF-A0A815G1Z0-F1
#
_cell.length_a   1.000
_cell.length_b   1.000
_cell.length_c   1.000
_cell.angle_alpha   90.00
_cell.angle_beta   90.00
_cell.angle_gamma   90.00
#
_symmetry.space_group_name_H-M   'P 1'
#
loop_
_entity.id
_entity.type
_entity.pdbx_description
1 polymer ?
#
loop_
_entity_poly.entity_id
_entity_poly.type
_entity_poly.pdbx_seq_one_letter_code
_entity_poly.pdbx_strand_id
1 'polypeptide(L)'
;MIILLSISILCSIPIFIYFYQHLTFILILLCFLDMIINYPIALYQNRNRRVICETSSFCAWWNLWTYSLITALVWIAACGSVERHLLIFHNTLMATRKRRFFLQILPMLTAITYSYIFYFIVIIFHSREDSGL
;
A
#
# COMPACT_ATOMS: atom_id res chain seq x y z
N MET A 1 -13.19 18.11 -3.29
CA MET A 1 -12.07 17.27 -2.80
C MET A 1 -11.97 17.28 -1.27
N ILE A 2 -11.92 18.44 -0.61
CA ILE A 2 -11.93 18.54 0.86
C ILE A 2 -13.15 17.85 1.50
N ILE A 3 -14.34 18.01 0.90
CA ILE A 3 -15.59 17.38 1.38
C ILE A 3 -15.53 15.84 1.32
N LEU A 4 -14.91 15.28 0.27
CA LEU A 4 -14.75 13.83 0.12
C LEU A 4 -13.70 13.27 1.10
N LEU A 5 -12.62 14.03 1.35
CA LEU A 5 -11.64 13.73 2.39
C LEU A 5 -12.27 13.73 3.78
N SER A 6 -13.08 14.76 4.10
CA SER A 6 -13.76 14.83 5.39
C SER A 6 -14.77 13.68 5.59
N ILE A 7 -15.47 13.25 4.54
CA ILE A 7 -16.39 12.10 4.61
C ILE A 7 -15.62 10.78 4.81
N SER A 8 -14.49 10.61 4.13
CA SER A 8 -13.63 9.41 4.29
C SER A 8 -12.99 9.33 5.68
N ILE A 9 -12.58 10.49 6.22
CA ILE A 9 -12.09 10.61 7.60
C ILE A 9 -13.22 10.32 8.59
N LEU A 10 -14.43 10.85 8.37
CA LEU A 10 -15.58 10.61 9.26
C LEU A 10 -16.02 9.13 9.26
N CYS A 11 -16.00 8.46 8.11
CA CYS A 11 -16.33 7.05 7.97
C CYS A 11 -15.27 6.10 8.53
N SER A 12 -14.00 6.53 8.62
CA SER A 12 -12.93 5.69 9.20
C SER A 12 -12.93 5.69 10.72
N ILE A 13 -13.47 6.72 11.39
CA ILE A 13 -13.56 6.82 12.86
C ILE A 13 -14.32 5.65 13.53
N PRO A 14 -15.50 5.20 13.05
CA PRO A 14 -16.17 4.03 13.63
C PRO A 14 -15.40 2.72 13.38
N ILE A 15 -14.63 2.64 12.29
CA ILE A 15 -13.75 1.51 11.98
C ILE A 15 -12.52 1.51 12.93
N PHE A 16 -12.02 2.70 13.30
CA PHE A 16 -10.95 2.89 14.27
C PHE A 16 -11.33 2.42 15.68
N ILE A 17 -12.56 2.66 16.10
CA ILE A 17 -13.04 2.27 17.44
C ILE A 17 -13.25 0.75 17.53
N TYR A 18 -13.65 0.10 16.43
CA TYR A 18 -13.98 -1.34 16.42
C TYR A 18 -12.78 -2.26 16.18
N PHE A 19 -11.69 -1.78 15.57
CA PHE A 19 -10.61 -2.63 15.04
C PHE A 19 -9.21 -2.21 15.53
N TYR A 20 -9.00 -2.30 16.85
CA TYR A 20 -7.65 -2.41 17.43
C TYR A 20 -6.95 -3.65 16.81
N GLN A 21 -5.69 -3.63 16.35
CA GLN A 21 -4.58 -2.97 17.05
C GLN A 21 -3.35 -2.62 16.18
N HIS A 22 -3.17 -3.11 14.95
CA HIS A 22 -1.96 -2.78 14.14
C HIS A 22 -2.19 -2.73 12.62
N LEU A 23 -2.96 -3.65 12.05
CA LEU A 23 -3.18 -3.75 10.60
C LEU A 23 -3.85 -2.51 10.01
N THR A 24 -4.98 -2.11 10.59
CA THR A 24 -5.75 -0.94 10.14
C THR A 24 -4.91 0.33 10.17
N PHE A 25 -4.07 0.49 11.20
CA PHE A 25 -3.16 1.63 11.31
C PHE A 25 -2.13 1.65 10.17
N ILE A 26 -1.50 0.50 9.89
CA ILE A 26 -0.55 0.37 8.79
C ILE A 26 -1.22 0.68 7.43
N LEU A 27 -2.43 0.18 7.22
CA LEU A 27 -3.17 0.39 5.98
C LEU A 27 -3.56 1.86 5.80
N ILE A 28 -4.01 2.54 6.85
CA ILE A 28 -4.34 3.97 6.80
C ILE A 28 -3.07 4.80 6.57
N LEU A 29 -1.96 4.46 7.23
CA LEU A 29 -0.68 5.14 7.04
C LEU A 29 -0.19 4.99 5.60
N LEU A 30 -0.30 3.80 5.00
CA LEU A 30 0.04 3.58 3.59
C LEU A 30 -0.88 4.36 2.65
N CYS A 31 -2.20 4.36 2.88
CA CYS A 31 -3.14 5.18 2.09
C CYS A 31 -2.84 6.68 2.20
N PHE A 32 -2.43 7.14 3.38
CA PHE A 32 -2.07 8.54 3.60
C PHE A 32 -0.78 8.90 2.85
N LEU A 33 0.24 8.03 2.89
CA LEU A 33 1.46 8.20 2.10
C LEU A 33 1.17 8.21 0.59
N ASP A 34 0.32 7.30 0.11
CA ASP A 34 -0.11 7.25 -1.28
C ASP A 34 -0.82 8.54 -1.72
N MET A 35 -1.72 9.06 -0.89
CA MET A 35 -2.39 10.34 -1.13
C MET A 35 -1.44 11.55 -1.11
N ILE A 36 -0.39 11.53 -0.29
CA ILE A 36 0.59 12.62 -0.28
C ILE A 36 1.49 12.56 -1.52
N ILE A 37 1.88 11.37 -1.96
CA ILE A 37 2.87 11.20 -3.03
C ILE A 37 2.20 11.22 -4.40
N ASN A 38 1.23 10.35 -4.64
CA ASN A 38 0.71 10.09 -5.99
C ASN A 38 -0.35 11.11 -6.43
N TYR A 39 -1.25 11.48 -5.53
CA TYR A 39 -2.38 12.37 -5.84
C TYR A 39 -1.98 13.77 -6.33
N PRO A 40 -1.04 14.52 -5.71
CA PRO A 40 -0.71 15.85 -6.20
C PRO A 40 -0.05 15.81 -7.57
N ILE A 41 0.79 14.79 -7.82
CA ILE A 41 1.52 14.69 -9.08
C ILE A 41 0.57 14.27 -10.22
N ALA A 42 -0.32 13.30 -9.96
CA ALA A 42 -1.36 12.90 -10.91
C ALA A 42 -2.35 14.05 -11.20
N LEU A 43 -2.73 14.84 -10.18
CA LEU A 43 -3.61 16.00 -10.34
C LEU A 43 -2.96 17.08 -11.21
N TYR A 44 -1.68 17.35 -10.99
CA TYR A 44 -0.92 18.29 -11.80
C TYR A 44 -0.86 17.84 -13.27
N GLN A 45 -0.51 16.58 -13.52
CA GLN A 45 -0.43 16.02 -14.87
C GLN A 45 -1.78 16.10 -15.60
N ASN A 46 -2.86 15.72 -14.91
CA ASN A 46 -4.21 15.78 -15.48
C ASN A 46 -4.64 17.21 -15.81
N ARG A 47 -4.28 18.18 -14.97
CA ARG A 47 -4.59 19.59 -15.19
C ARG A 47 -3.80 20.20 -16.34
N ASN A 48 -2.49 19.97 -16.37
CA ASN A 48 -1.59 20.67 -17.30
C ASN A 48 -1.27 19.88 -18.57
N ARG A 49 -1.74 18.62 -18.68
CA ARG A 49 -1.41 17.69 -19.76
C ARG A 49 0.10 17.52 -19.99
N ARG A 50 0.90 17.77 -18.95
CA ARG A 50 2.38 17.73 -18.97
C ARG A 50 2.92 17.04 -17.73
N VAL A 51 4.03 16.34 -17.92
CA VAL A 51 4.81 15.70 -16.85
C VAL A 51 5.64 16.75 -16.11
N ILE A 52 5.68 16.71 -14.77
CA ILE A 52 6.44 17.68 -13.96
C ILE A 52 7.94 17.61 -14.27
N CYS A 53 8.45 16.39 -14.45
CA CYS A 53 9.81 16.12 -14.86
C CYS A 53 9.80 15.00 -15.89
N GLU A 54 10.32 15.26 -17.09
CA GLU A 54 10.44 14.29 -18.18
C GLU A 54 11.73 13.46 -18.07
N THR A 55 12.44 13.55 -16.95
CA THR A 55 13.66 12.76 -16.73
C THR A 55 13.29 11.30 -16.49
N SER A 56 13.93 10.39 -17.25
CA SER A 56 13.73 8.94 -17.13
C SER A 56 13.88 8.45 -15.69
N SER A 57 14.89 8.95 -14.97
CA SER A 57 15.10 8.61 -13.56
C SER A 57 13.93 9.01 -12.66
N PHE A 58 13.32 10.19 -12.86
CA PHE A 58 12.18 10.62 -12.04
C PHE A 58 10.95 9.74 -12.30
N CYS A 59 10.68 9.40 -13.56
CA CYS A 59 9.58 8.52 -13.92
C CYS A 59 9.77 7.10 -13.34
N ALA A 60 10.98 6.55 -13.41
CA ALA A 60 11.31 5.26 -12.80
C ALA A 60 11.13 5.27 -11.27
N TRP A 61 11.62 6.30 -10.58
CA TRP A 61 11.44 6.46 -9.14
C TRP A 61 9.97 6.60 -8.75
N TRP A 62 9.21 7.40 -9.49
CA TRP A 62 7.80 7.56 -9.22
C TRP A 62 7.03 6.25 -9.46
N ASN A 63 7.24 5.58 -10.59
CA ASN A 63 6.61 4.28 -10.86
C ASN A 63 6.94 3.26 -9.76
N LEU A 64 8.18 3.23 -9.26
CA LEU A 64 8.56 2.37 -8.14
C LEU A 64 7.64 2.62 -6.94
N TRP A 65 7.50 3.88 -6.52
CA TRP A 65 6.67 4.25 -5.37
C TRP A 65 5.19 3.95 -5.60
N THR A 66 4.63 4.31 -6.76
CA THR A 66 3.21 4.09 -7.07
C THR A 66 2.87 2.61 -7.09
N TYR A 67 3.60 1.80 -7.86
CA TYR A 67 3.27 0.39 -8.01
C TYR A 67 3.54 -0.40 -6.74
N SER A 68 4.63 -0.11 -6.01
CA SER A 68 4.93 -0.78 -4.75
C SER A 68 3.90 -0.46 -3.67
N LEU A 69 3.50 0.80 -3.50
CA LEU A 69 2.49 1.21 -2.51
C LEU A 69 1.10 0.64 -2.82
N ILE A 70 0.64 0.73 -4.07
CA ILE A 70 -0.67 0.19 -4.48
C ILE A 70 -0.70 -1.33 -4.27
N THR A 71 0.35 -2.03 -4.69
CA THR A 71 0.40 -3.49 -4.55
C THR A 71 0.48 -3.90 -3.09
N ALA A 72 1.28 -3.21 -2.27
CA ALA A 72 1.31 -3.43 -0.82
C ALA A 72 -0.06 -3.20 -0.18
N LEU A 73 -0.79 -2.16 -0.56
CA LEU A 73 -2.15 -1.89 -0.08
C LEU A 73 -3.12 -3.04 -0.41
N VAL A 74 -3.10 -3.53 -1.65
CA VAL A 74 -3.94 -4.66 -2.08
C VAL A 74 -3.60 -5.93 -1.30
N TRP A 75 -2.32 -6.24 -1.14
CA TRP A 75 -1.89 -7.41 -0.39
C TRP A 75 -2.24 -7.32 1.09
N ILE A 76 -2.02 -6.20 1.75
CA ILE A 76 -2.37 -6.02 3.17
C ILE A 76 -3.88 -6.10 3.36
N ALA A 77 -4.68 -5.53 2.44
CA ALA A 77 -6.13 -5.66 2.48
C ALA A 77 -6.57 -7.14 2.32
N ALA A 78 -5.95 -7.89 1.41
CA ALA A 78 -6.20 -9.32 1.25
C ALA A 78 -5.81 -10.11 2.52
N CYS A 79 -4.63 -9.85 3.08
CA CYS A 79 -4.18 -10.47 4.33
C CYS A 79 -5.14 -10.16 5.49
N GLY A 80 -5.63 -8.92 5.60
CA GLY A 80 -6.62 -8.55 6.60
C GLY A 80 -7.96 -9.26 6.45
N SER A 81 -8.38 -9.54 5.20
CA SER A 81 -9.58 -10.33 4.93
C SER A 81 -9.40 -11.79 5.37
N VAL A 82 -8.24 -12.39 5.06
CA VAL A 82 -7.88 -13.74 5.51
C VAL A 82 -7.79 -13.83 7.03
N GLU A 83 -7.19 -12.84 7.69
CA GLU A 83 -7.09 -12.78 9.15
C GLU A 83 -8.49 -12.78 9.80
N ARG A 84 -9.42 -11.96 9.27
CA ARG A 84 -10.80 -11.91 9.76
C ARG A 84 -11.54 -13.21 9.54
N HIS A 85 -11.38 -13.82 8.36
CA HIS A 85 -11.97 -15.11 8.07
C HIS A 85 -11.48 -16.18 9.06
N LEU A 86 -10.17 -16.23 9.29
CA LEU A 86 -9.57 -17.23 10.18
C LEU A 86 -9.94 -17.00 11.66
N LEU A 87 -10.14 -15.75 12.08
CA LEU A 87 -10.60 -15.42 13.43
C LEU A 87 -12.05 -15.87 13.68
N ILE A 88 -12.94 -15.71 12.69
CA ILE A 88 -14.35 -16.09 12.78
C ILE A 88 -14.51 -17.62 12.75
N PHE A 89 -13.86 -18.30 11.81
CA PHE A 89 -14.08 -19.74 11.59
C PHE A 89 -13.15 -20.65 12.41
N HIS A 90 -11.98 -20.15 12.82
CA HIS A 90 -10.97 -20.95 13.52
C HIS A 90 -10.36 -20.22 14.73
N ASN A 91 -11.21 -19.77 15.66
CA ASN A 91 -10.78 -19.04 16.86
C ASN A 91 -9.73 -19.79 17.70
N THR A 92 -9.77 -21.14 17.71
CA THR A 92 -8.77 -21.98 18.42
C THR A 92 -7.35 -21.88 17.84
N LEU A 93 -7.19 -21.57 16.55
CA LEU A 93 -5.88 -21.40 15.91
C LEU A 93 -5.18 -20.11 16.35
N MET A 94 -5.94 -19.09 16.76
CA MET A 94 -5.42 -17.79 17.19
C MET A 94 -5.28 -17.63 18.72
N ALA A 95 -5.51 -18.69 19.50
CA ALA A 95 -5.52 -18.64 20.96
C ALA A 95 -4.18 -18.26 21.61
N THR A 96 -3.04 -18.44 20.92
CA THR A 96 -1.71 -18.15 21.49
C THR A 96 -1.07 -16.91 20.86
N ARG A 97 -0.56 -16.02 21.73
CA ARG A 97 0.08 -14.74 21.33
C ARG A 97 1.22 -14.92 20.31
N LYS A 98 1.98 -16.02 20.40
CA LYS A 98 3.06 -16.35 19.46
C LYS A 98 2.55 -16.72 18.07
N ARG A 99 1.50 -17.55 17.97
CA ARG A 99 0.89 -17.92 16.68
C ARG A 99 0.23 -16.72 16.03
N ARG A 100 -0.41 -15.86 16.84
CA ARG A 100 -0.98 -14.60 16.36
C ARG A 100 0.08 -13.70 15.71
N PHE A 101 1.25 -13.55 16.32
CA PHE A 101 2.34 -12.77 15.72
C PHE A 101 2.78 -13.34 14.37
N PHE A 102 3.03 -14.65 14.29
CA PHE A 102 3.47 -15.29 13.04
C PHE A 102 2.41 -15.24 11.93
N LEU A 103 1.14 -15.46 12.25
CA LEU A 103 0.07 -15.48 11.26
C LEU A 103 -0.41 -14.10 10.82
N GLN A 104 -0.16 -13.05 11.62
CA GLN A 104 -0.57 -11.68 11.29
C GLN A 104 0.59 -10.87 10.73
N ILE A 105 1.71 -10.80 11.45
CA ILE A 105 2.79 -9.84 11.13
C ILE A 105 3.67 -10.33 10.00
N LEU A 106 3.94 -11.64 9.93
CA LEU A 106 4.78 -12.22 8.88
C LEU A 106 4.19 -12.03 7.47
N PRO A 107 2.89 -12.31 7.20
CA PRO A 107 2.32 -12.06 5.87
C PRO A 107 2.28 -10.57 5.51
N MET A 108 2.08 -9.66 6.47
CA MET A 108 2.12 -8.22 6.19
C MET A 108 3.53 -7.74 5.85
N LEU A 109 4.53 -8.18 6.62
CA LEU A 109 5.91 -7.76 6.40
C LEU A 109 6.43 -8.30 5.06
N THR A 110 6.09 -9.55 4.73
CA THR A 110 6.43 -10.17 3.45
C THR A 110 5.71 -9.51 2.29
N ALA A 111 4.43 -9.11 2.43
CA ALA A 111 3.71 -8.38 1.38
C ALA A 111 4.39 -7.05 1.02
N ILE A 112 4.82 -6.28 2.02
CA ILE A 112 5.49 -4.98 1.81
C ILE A 112 6.86 -5.18 1.16
N THR A 113 7.69 -6.05 1.74
CA THR A 113 9.05 -6.27 1.24
C THR A 113 9.06 -6.92 -0.15
N TYR A 114 8.17 -7.88 -0.39
CA TYR A 114 8.03 -8.53 -1.69
C TYR A 114 7.62 -7.53 -2.77
N SER A 115 6.61 -6.69 -2.50
CA SER A 115 6.16 -5.69 -3.46
C SER A 115 7.30 -4.72 -3.82
N TYR A 116 8.05 -4.25 -2.82
CA TYR A 116 9.16 -3.34 -3.06
C TYR A 116 10.29 -3.99 -3.88
N ILE A 117 10.72 -5.20 -3.49
CA ILE A 117 11.80 -5.92 -4.19
C ILE A 117 11.39 -6.26 -5.62
N PHE A 118 10.16 -6.74 -5.81
CA PHE A 118 9.65 -7.11 -7.13
C PHE A 118 9.69 -5.92 -8.10
N TYR A 119 9.10 -4.79 -7.72
CA TYR A 119 9.08 -3.61 -8.59
C TYR A 119 10.45 -2.97 -8.75
N PHE A 120 11.32 -3.05 -7.74
CA PHE A 120 12.71 -2.60 -7.87
C PHE A 120 13.46 -3.38 -8.95
N ILE A 121 13.32 -4.72 -8.97
CA ILE A 121 13.90 -5.57 -10.01
C ILE A 121 13.32 -5.21 -11.37
N VAL A 122 11.99 -5.17 -11.50
CA VAL A 122 11.32 -4.89 -12.78
C VAL A 122 11.78 -3.56 -13.39
N ILE A 123 11.91 -2.51 -12.57
CA ILE A 123 12.32 -1.19 -13.05
C ILE A 123 13.79 -1.15 -13.48
N ILE A 124 14.68 -1.86 -12.78
CA ILE A 124 16.09 -1.95 -13.19
C ILE A 124 16.23 -2.72 -14.51
N PHE A 125 15.50 -3.82 -14.67
CA PHE A 125 15.53 -4.59 -15.91
C PHE A 125 14.96 -3.79 -17.08
N HIS A 126 13.83 -3.10 -16.87
CA HIS A 126 13.23 -2.25 -17.89
C HIS A 126 14.16 -1.08 -18.30
N SER A 127 14.78 -0.40 -17.33
CA SER A 127 15.72 0.69 -17.61
C SER A 127 16.95 0.25 -18.41
N ARG A 128 17.37 -1.02 -18.29
CA ARG A 128 18.48 -1.58 -19.08
C ARG A 128 18.11 -1.78 -20.54
N GLU A 129 16.88 -2.17 -20.82
CA GLU A 129 16.41 -2.42 -22.19
C GLU A 129 16.35 -1.10 -22.99
N ASP A 130 15.91 -0.01 -22.36
CA ASP A 130 15.89 1.32 -22.97
C ASP A 130 17.30 1.92 -23.22
N SER A 131 18.33 1.41 -22.54
CA SER A 131 19.73 1.86 -22.66
C SER A 131 20.53 1.05 -23.70
N GLY A 132 19.90 0.10 -24.39
CA GLY A 132 20.51 -0.79 -25.38
C GLY A 132 20.74 -0.17 -26.77
N LEU A 133 21.24 1.08 -26.80
CA LEU A 133 21.81 1.75 -27.98
C LEU A 133 23.30 2.03 -27.73
#